data_AF-A0A497K3X8-F1
#
_entry.id   AF-A0A497K3X8-F1
#
_cell.length_a   1.000
_cell.length_b   1.000
_cell.length_c   1.000
_cell.angle_alpha   90.00
_cell.angle_beta   90.00
_cell.angle_gamma   90.00
#
_symmetry.space_group_name_H-M   'P 1'
#
loop_
_entity.id
_entity.type
_entity.pdbx_description
1 polymer ?
#
loop_
_entity_poly.entity_id
_entity_poly.type
_entity_poly.pdbx_seq_one_letter_code
_entity_poly.pdbx_strand_id
1 'polypeptide(L)' 'MRLVNSYNFGEIVVDGRRYFRDLILSPDKVKSGWWRREGHKLSVEDLEDALKEKPEILVVGTG' A
#
# COMPACT_ATOMS: atom_id res chain seq x y z
N MET A 1 -8.72 8.43 10.66
CA MET A 1 -7.52 7.58 10.68
C MET A 1 -7.93 6.20 10.21
N ARG A 2 -7.28 5.65 9.19
CA ARG A 2 -7.56 4.30 8.70
C ARG A 2 -6.78 3.29 9.53
N LEU A 3 -7.44 2.20 9.92
CA LEU A 3 -6.85 1.18 10.78
C LEU A 3 -6.59 -0.09 9.97
N VAL A 4 -5.35 -0.58 10.01
CA VAL A 4 -5.05 -1.96 9.60
C VAL A 4 -5.52 -2.88 10.73
N ASN A 5 -6.59 -3.64 10.48
CA ASN A 5 -7.15 -4.55 11.46
C ASN A 5 -6.32 -5.84 11.58
N SER A 6 -5.82 -6.35 10.45
CA SER A 6 -4.97 -7.54 10.41
C SER A 6 -4.12 -7.58 9.14
N TYR A 7 -2.99 -8.29 9.23
CA TYR A 7 -2.09 -8.57 8.11
C TYR A 7 -1.64 -10.03 8.17
N ASN A 8 -1.81 -10.76 7.07
CA ASN A 8 -1.39 -12.14 6.87
C ASN A 8 -0.78 -12.28 5.47
N PHE A 9 -0.06 -13.39 5.24
CA PHE A 9 0.47 -13.68 3.90
C PHE A 9 -0.66 -13.68 2.85
N GLY A 10 -0.63 -12.73 1.92
CA GLY A 10 -1.62 -12.56 0.86
C GLY A 10 -2.94 -11.89 1.26
N GLU A 11 -3.09 -11.41 2.51
CA GLU A 11 -4.31 -10.72 2.96
C GLU A 11 -3.99 -9.56 3.91
N ILE A 12 -4.58 -8.40 3.64
CA ILE A 12 -4.62 -7.27 4.59
C ILE A 12 -6.07 -6.80 4.77
N VAL A 13 -6.45 -6.52 6.02
CA VAL A 13 -7.76 -5.97 6.36
C VAL A 13 -7.58 -4.53 6.81
N VAL A 14 -8.18 -3.59 6.09
CA VAL A 14 -8.15 -2.15 6.41
C VAL A 14 -9.57 -1.65 6.53
N ASP A 15 -9.89 -1.03 7.67
CA ASP A 15 -11.24 -0.55 8.00
C ASP A 15 -12.33 -1.62 7.76
N GLY A 16 -12.05 -2.86 8.15
CA GLY A 16 -12.92 -4.03 7.98
C GLY A 16 -13.01 -4.57 6.55
N ARG A 17 -12.35 -3.95 5.57
CA ARG A 17 -12.33 -4.41 4.16
C ARG A 17 -11.10 -5.25 3.87
N ARG A 18 -11.33 -6.39 3.22
CA ARG A 18 -10.29 -7.35 2.81
C ARG A 18 -9.68 -6.96 1.47
N TYR A 19 -8.35 -7.04 1.40
CA TYR A 19 -7.57 -6.86 0.19
C TYR A 19 -6.59 -8.03 0.03
N PHE A 20 -6.48 -8.54 -1.21
CA PHE A 20 -5.65 -9.69 -1.56
C PHE A 20 -4.51 -9.33 -2.53
N ARG A 21 -4.33 -8.04 -2.78
CA ARG A 21 -3.27 -7.50 -3.65
C ARG A 21 -2.60 -6.34 -2.93
N ASP A 22 -1.36 -6.05 -3.34
CA ASP A 22 -0.62 -4.88 -2.90
C ASP A 22 -1.48 -3.61 -3.03
N LEU A 23 -1.36 -2.74 -2.03
CA LEU A 23 -2.11 -1.49 -1.94
C LEU A 23 -1.22 -0.36 -1.41
N ILE A 24 -1.63 0.87 -1.70
CA ILE A 24 -1.10 2.06 -1.06
C ILE A 24 -2.13 2.55 -0.05
N LEU A 25 -1.72 2.70 1.21
CA LEU A 25 -2.54 3.23 2.30
C LEU A 25 -2.08 4.64 2.65
N SER A 26 -3.01 5.58 2.63
CA SER A 26 -2.83 6.98 3.09
C SER A 26 -3.89 7.31 4.15
N PRO A 27 -3.76 8.43 4.88
CA PRO A 27 -4.79 8.84 5.84
C PRO A 27 -6.19 8.94 5.24
N ASP A 28 -6.28 9.36 3.98
CA ASP A 28 -7.55 9.69 3.32
C ASP A 28 -8.08 8.58 2.41
N LYS A 29 -7.21 7.73 1.85
CA LYS A 29 -7.59 6.70 0.87
C LYS A 29 -6.76 5.41 0.92
N VAL A 30 -7.38 4.32 0.46
CA VAL A 30 -6.74 3.05 0.10
C VAL A 30 -6.78 2.96 -1.41
N LYS A 31 -5.60 2.92 -2.04
CA LYS A 31 -5.46 2.59 -3.45
C LYS A 31 -5.12 1.09 -3.55
N SER A 32 -6.14 0.27 -3.78
CA SER A 32 -5.98 -1.17 -3.98
C SER A 32 -5.52 -1.52 -5.39
N GLY A 33 -4.88 -2.68 -5.54
CA GLY A 33 -4.44 -3.16 -6.86
C GLY A 33 -3.25 -2.38 -7.39
N TRP A 34 -2.38 -1.94 -6.49
CA TRP A 34 -1.11 -1.34 -6.85
C TRP A 34 -0.25 -2.38 -7.57
N TRP A 35 0.26 -2.00 -8.74
CA TRP A 35 1.08 -2.87 -9.58
C TRP A 35 2.46 -2.26 -9.74
N ARG A 36 3.49 -3.08 -9.55
CA ARG A 36 4.88 -2.70 -9.75
C ARG A 36 5.33 -3.04 -11.16
N ARG A 37 6.29 -2.30 -11.67
CA ARG A 37 6.98 -2.60 -12.93
C ARG A 37 7.66 -3.96 -12.88
N GLU A 38 8.25 -4.33 -11.75
CA GLU A 38 8.97 -5.59 -11.54
C GLU A 38 8.59 -6.21 -10.19
N GLY A 39 8.43 -7.54 -10.15
CA GLY A 39 8.24 -8.25 -8.88
C GLY A 39 9.49 -8.21 -8.01
N HIS A 40 9.33 -8.17 -6.69
CA HIS A 40 10.44 -8.17 -5.70
C HIS A 40 11.42 -6.99 -5.76
N LYS A 41 11.24 -6.05 -6.68
CA LYS A 41 12.05 -4.84 -6.79
C LYS A 41 11.14 -3.63 -6.81
N LEU A 42 11.34 -2.73 -5.84
CA LEU A 42 10.62 -1.48 -5.79
C LEU A 42 11.44 -0.40 -6.48
N SER A 43 10.85 0.23 -7.50
CA SER A 43 11.46 1.35 -8.23
C SER A 43 10.74 2.66 -7.86
N VAL A 44 11.37 3.80 -8.13
CA VAL A 44 10.77 5.11 -7.83
C VAL A 44 9.49 5.34 -8.64
N GLU A 45 9.44 4.80 -9.85
CA GLU A 45 8.28 4.85 -10.75
C GLU A 45 7.05 4.15 -10.15
N ASP A 46 7.25 3.09 -9.36
CA ASP A 46 6.16 2.39 -8.69
C ASP A 46 5.53 3.25 -7.58
N LEU A 47 6.29 4.20 -7.04
CA LEU A 47 5.92 5.06 -5.92
C LEU A 47 5.31 6.38 -6.34
N GLU A 48 5.20 6.70 -7.64
CA GLU A 48 4.69 7.99 -8.10
C GLU A 48 3.38 8.40 -7.45
N ASP A 49 2.44 7.47 -7.30
CA ASP A 49 1.14 7.74 -6.68
C ASP A 49 1.23 8.01 -5.18
N ALA A 50 2.14 7.34 -4.48
CA ALA A 50 2.39 7.59 -3.06
C ALA A 50 3.13 8.92 -2.86
N LEU A 51 4.10 9.23 -3.73
CA LEU A 51 4.91 10.45 -3.64
C LEU A 51 4.14 11.71 -4.07
N LYS A 52 3.12 11.60 -4.94
CA LYS A 52 2.22 12.72 -5.29
C LYS A 52 1.48 13.28 -4.08
N GLU A 53 1.22 12.46 -3.06
CA GLU A 53 0.62 12.89 -1.80
C GLU A 53 1.60 13.64 -0.88
N LYS A 54 2.89 13.72 -1.26
CA LYS A 54 3.96 14.38 -0.49
C LYS A 54 3.99 13.96 0.98
N PRO A 55 4.07 12.65 1.28
CA PRO A 55 4.09 12.19 2.66
C PRO A 55 5.39 12.65 3.34
N GLU A 56 5.29 13.05 4.60
CA GLU A 56 6.46 13.30 5.45
C GLU A 56 7.21 12.00 5.74
N ILE A 57 6.48 10.88 5.84
CA ILE A 57 7.01 9.55 6.10
C ILE A 57 6.40 8.56 5.10
N LEU A 58 7.25 7.84 4.38
CA LEU A 58 6.86 6.71 3.54
C LEU A 58 7.30 5.40 4.21
N VAL A 59 6.33 4.53 4.51
CA VAL A 59 6.57 3.18 5.02
C VAL A 59 6.36 2.17 3.90
N VAL A 60 7.35 1.33 3.64
CA VAL A 60 7.28 0.27 2.63
C VAL A 60 7.28 -1.09 3.32
N GLY A 61 6.17 -1.83 3.18
CA GLY A 61 6.13 -3.25 3.55
C GLY A 61 6.70 -4.11 2.43
N THR A 62 7.68 -4.95 2.74
CA THR A 62 8.37 -5.80 1.75
C THR A 62 7.86 -7.25 1.72
N GLY A 63 6.68 -7.49 2.32
CA GLY A 63 6.17 -8.81 2.66
C GLY A 63 6.53 -9.22 4.08
#